data_AF-A0A522C2H8-F1
#
_entry.id   AF-A0A522C2H8-F1
#
_cell.length_a   1.000
_cell.length_b   1.000
_cell.length_c   1.000
_cell.angle_alpha   90.00
_cell.angle_beta   90.00
_cell.angle_gamma   90.00
#
_symmetry.space_group_name_H-M   'P 1'
#
loop_
_entity.id
_entity.type
_entity.pdbx_description
1 polymer ?
#
loop_
_entity_poly.entity_id
_entity_poly.type
_entity_poly.pdbx_seq_one_letter_code
_entity_poly.pdbx_strand_id
1 'polypeptide(L)'
;MTKEKEQKRPGWDEYFLGIAKAVSTRATCLRRKYGAVITKDHIIVSTGYNGAPAGMKDCLDVGKCTRKELQIPHGERYELCH
;
A
#
# COMPACT_ATOMS: atom_id res chain seq x y z
N MET A 1 -30.48 -18.14 10.09
CA MET A 1 -31.03 -17.01 9.31
C MET A 1 -29.92 -15.97 9.15
N THR A 2 -29.13 -16.09 8.10
CA THR A 2 -28.09 -15.11 7.76
C THR A 2 -28.77 -13.86 7.24
N LYS A 3 -28.71 -12.75 7.99
CA LYS A 3 -29.21 -11.45 7.51
C LYS A 3 -28.49 -11.11 6.21
N GLU A 4 -29.21 -11.11 5.10
CA GLU A 4 -28.73 -10.57 3.84
C GLU A 4 -28.38 -9.10 4.09
N LYS A 5 -27.11 -8.75 3.93
CA LYS A 5 -26.68 -7.35 4.00
C LYS A 5 -27.33 -6.63 2.83
N GLU A 6 -28.20 -5.68 3.13
CA GLU A 6 -28.74 -4.72 2.19
C GLU A 6 -27.58 -4.12 1.38
N GLN A 7 -27.50 -4.42 0.07
CA GLN A 7 -26.43 -3.95 -0.80
C GLN A 7 -26.59 -2.46 -1.06
N LYS A 8 -26.14 -1.65 -0.12
CA LYS A 8 -26.05 -0.19 -0.28
C LYS A 8 -24.85 0.14 -1.17
N ARG A 9 -25.06 0.98 -2.18
CA ARG A 9 -23.97 1.52 -3.01
C ARG A 9 -22.98 2.26 -2.08
N PRO A 10 -21.68 1.92 -2.10
CA PRO A 10 -20.70 2.59 -1.25
C PRO A 10 -20.57 4.06 -1.62
N GLY A 11 -20.28 4.88 -0.61
CA GLY A 11 -19.89 6.28 -0.82
C GLY A 11 -18.53 6.38 -1.49
N TRP A 12 -18.17 7.58 -1.96
CA TRP A 12 -16.89 7.80 -2.65
C TRP A 12 -15.67 7.48 -1.78
N ASP A 13 -15.67 7.88 -0.52
CA ASP A 13 -14.55 7.60 0.40
C ASP A 13 -14.36 6.09 0.62
N GLU A 14 -15.46 5.36 0.87
CA GLU A 14 -15.42 3.91 1.03
C GLU A 14 -14.91 3.21 -0.23
N TYR A 15 -15.40 3.65 -1.40
CA TYR A 15 -14.95 3.14 -2.70
C TYR A 15 -13.46 3.37 -2.91
N PHE A 16 -12.97 4.60 -2.73
CA PHE A 16 -11.56 4.93 -2.95
C PHE A 16 -10.63 4.31 -1.90
N LEU A 17 -11.05 4.22 -0.63
CA LEU A 17 -10.30 3.51 0.40
C LEU A 17 -10.25 2.00 0.14
N GLY A 18 -11.33 1.41 -0.37
CA GLY A 18 -11.36 0.03 -0.83
C GLY A 18 -10.34 -0.22 -1.95
N ILE A 19 -10.25 0.69 -2.92
CA ILE A 19 -9.25 0.63 -3.98
C ILE A 19 -7.85 0.83 -3.42
N ALA A 20 -7.62 1.82 -2.55
CA ALA A 20 -6.31 2.04 -1.92
C ALA A 20 -5.85 0.79 -1.16
N LYS A 21 -6.78 0.10 -0.47
CA LYS A 21 -6.52 -1.17 0.18
C LYS A 21 -6.13 -2.25 -0.81
N ALA A 22 -6.86 -2.40 -1.93
CA ALA A 22 -6.50 -3.35 -2.98
C ALA A 22 -5.12 -3.03 -3.58
N VAL A 23 -4.84 -1.77 -3.90
CA VAL A 23 -3.53 -1.31 -4.42
C VAL A 23 -2.40 -1.63 -3.44
N SER A 24 -2.62 -1.46 -2.13
CA SER A 24 -1.62 -1.78 -1.10
C SER A 24 -1.17 -3.24 -1.10
N THR A 25 -1.99 -4.17 -1.63
CA THR A 25 -1.62 -5.59 -1.71
C THR A 25 -0.43 -5.83 -2.66
N ARG A 26 -0.16 -4.91 -3.58
CA ARG A 26 0.99 -4.95 -4.48
C ARG A 26 2.29 -4.39 -3.87
N ALA A 27 2.22 -3.77 -2.69
CA ALA A 27 3.42 -3.27 -2.02
C ALA A 27 4.42 -4.41 -1.74
N THR A 28 5.70 -4.13 -1.87
CA THR A 28 6.76 -5.15 -1.76
C THR A 28 7.55 -5.04 -0.46
N CYS A 29 7.29 -4.02 0.36
CA CYS A 29 7.89 -3.91 1.70
C CYS A 29 7.40 -5.03 2.66
N LEU A 30 8.30 -5.59 3.46
CA LEU A 30 7.99 -6.62 4.47
C LEU A 30 7.45 -6.04 5.80
N ARG A 31 7.62 -4.74 6.06
CA ARG A 31 7.20 -4.10 7.31
C ARG A 31 5.78 -3.54 7.23
N ARG A 32 5.44 -2.90 6.11
CA ARG A 32 4.20 -2.14 5.94
C ARG A 32 3.74 -2.17 4.49
N LYS A 33 2.43 -2.31 4.28
CA LYS A 33 1.79 -2.31 2.96
C LYS A 33 0.89 -1.07 2.88
N TYR A 34 1.34 -0.07 2.12
CA TYR A 34 0.64 1.17 1.87
C TYR A 34 0.12 1.18 0.44
N GLY A 35 -1.05 1.75 0.25
CA GLY A 35 -1.65 2.02 -1.05
C GLY A 35 -2.28 3.40 -1.02
N ALA A 36 -2.20 4.10 -2.13
CA ALA A 36 -2.70 5.44 -2.31
C ALA A 36 -3.44 5.53 -3.64
N VAL A 37 -4.46 6.38 -3.66
CA VAL A 37 -5.26 6.71 -4.84
C VAL A 37 -5.37 8.23 -4.88
N ILE A 38 -5.04 8.82 -6.02
CA ILE A 38 -5.23 10.25 -6.28
C ILE A 38 -6.46 10.37 -7.16
N THR A 39 -7.44 11.17 -6.72
CA THR A 39 -8.69 11.38 -7.44
C THR A 39 -8.91 12.86 -7.73
N LYS A 40 -9.66 13.13 -8.78
CA LYS A 40 -10.15 14.46 -9.14
C LYS A 40 -11.56 14.31 -9.71
N ASP A 41 -12.53 15.06 -9.19
CA ASP A 41 -13.93 15.01 -9.64
C ASP A 41 -14.50 13.58 -9.65
N HIS A 42 -14.17 12.80 -8.61
CA HIS A 42 -14.51 11.36 -8.47
C HIS A 42 -13.93 10.43 -9.55
N ILE A 43 -12.95 10.89 -10.32
CA ILE A 43 -12.20 10.08 -11.29
C ILE A 43 -10.81 9.78 -10.71
N ILE A 44 -10.36 8.53 -10.84
CA ILE A 44 -9.01 8.13 -10.43
C ILE A 44 -8.02 8.66 -11.46
N VAL A 45 -7.09 9.50 -10.99
CA VAL A 45 -6.00 10.06 -11.79
C VAL A 45 -4.78 9.15 -11.74
N SER A 46 -4.47 8.61 -10.57
CA SER A 46 -3.32 7.73 -10.37
C SER A 46 -3.51 6.85 -9.14
N THR A 47 -2.73 5.77 -9.09
CA THR A 47 -2.62 4.87 -7.92
C THR A 47 -1.16 4.57 -7.66
N GLY A 48 -0.83 4.22 -6.42
CA GLY A 48 0.53 3.86 -6.05
C GLY A 48 0.60 3.05 -4.77
N TYR A 49 1.69 2.31 -4.62
CA TYR A 49 2.01 1.55 -3.42
C TYR A 49 3.48 1.76 -3.06
N ASN A 50 3.88 1.43 -1.83
CA ASN A 50 5.27 1.53 -1.42
C ASN A 50 6.09 0.30 -1.87
N GLY A 51 7.27 0.53 -2.43
CA GLY A 51 8.20 -0.50 -2.90
C GLY A 51 9.53 0.11 -3.32
N ALA A 52 10.45 -0.74 -3.77
CA ALA A 52 11.73 -0.31 -4.34
C ALA A 52 11.51 0.49 -5.64
N PRO A 53 12.42 1.40 -6.00
CA PRO A 53 12.42 2.04 -7.31
C PRO A 53 12.45 1.01 -8.45
N ALA A 54 11.92 1.41 -9.62
CA ALA A 54 11.94 0.55 -10.80
C ALA A 54 13.37 0.10 -11.15
N GLY A 55 13.56 -1.20 -11.38
CA GLY A 55 14.86 -1.80 -11.70
C GLY A 55 15.73 -2.17 -10.48
N MET A 56 15.29 -1.87 -9.26
CA MET A 56 15.95 -2.28 -8.03
C MET A 56 15.26 -3.50 -7.42
N LYS A 57 16.03 -4.41 -6.81
CA LYS A 57 15.48 -5.57 -6.10
C LYS A 57 14.75 -5.10 -4.85
N ASP A 58 13.52 -5.56 -4.66
CA ASP A 58 12.74 -5.17 -3.49
C ASP A 58 12.89 -6.15 -2.31
N CYS A 59 12.22 -5.85 -1.18
CA CYS A 59 12.32 -6.69 0.01
C CYS A 59 11.76 -8.12 -0.18
N LEU A 60 10.81 -8.34 -1.11
CA LEU A 60 10.34 -9.68 -1.44
C LEU A 60 11.40 -10.43 -2.24
N ASP A 61 12.04 -9.78 -3.21
CA ASP A 61 13.11 -10.38 -4.02
C ASP A 61 14.35 -10.75 -3.18
N VAL A 62 14.76 -9.86 -2.28
CA VAL A 62 15.93 -10.07 -1.41
C VAL A 62 15.57 -10.96 -0.20
N GLY A 63 14.28 -11.14 0.10
CA GLY A 63 13.80 -11.96 1.21
C GLY A 63 14.09 -11.40 2.60
N LYS A 64 14.54 -10.15 2.70
CA LYS A 64 14.87 -9.49 3.97
C LYS A 64 14.61 -7.99 3.94
N CYS A 65 14.68 -7.38 5.12
CA CYS A 65 14.57 -5.93 5.27
C CYS A 65 15.64 -5.45 6.24
N THR A 66 16.70 -4.80 5.73
CA THR A 66 17.81 -4.27 6.53
C THR A 66 17.32 -3.36 7.65
N ARG A 67 16.32 -2.52 7.38
CA ARG A 67 15.74 -1.63 8.41
C ARG A 67 15.03 -2.38 9.53
N LYS A 68 14.51 -3.58 9.28
CA LYS A 68 13.86 -4.43 10.30
C LYS A 68 14.91 -5.12 11.17
N GLU A 69 15.95 -5.66 10.54
CA GLU A 69 17.06 -6.34 11.22
C GLU A 69 17.82 -5.40 12.17
N LEU A 70 18.09 -4.17 11.71
CA LEU A 70 18.79 -3.15 12.49
C LEU A 70 17.87 -2.35 13.43
N GLN A 71 16.60 -2.75 13.57
CA GLN A 71 15.60 -2.09 14.43
C GLN A 71 15.50 -0.56 14.23
N ILE A 72 15.62 -0.10 12.99
CA ILE A 72 15.66 1.34 12.68
C ILE A 72 14.30 1.99 12.98
N PRO A 73 14.27 3.09 13.77
CA PRO A 73 13.07 3.87 14.04
C PRO A 73 12.35 4.38 12.80
N HIS A 74 11.13 4.87 12.99
CA HIS A 74 10.37 5.53 11.93
C HIS A 74 10.96 6.92 11.66
N GLY A 75 10.93 7.38 10.41
CA GLY A 75 11.45 8.70 10.05
C GLY A 75 12.96 8.78 9.82
N GLU A 76 13.71 7.70 10.07
CA GLU A 76 15.19 7.70 10.01
C GLU A 76 15.74 6.74 8.96
N ARG A 77 16.95 7.03 8.44
CA ARG A 77 17.82 6.16 7.64
C ARG A 77 17.17 5.47 6.42
N TYR A 78 16.45 6.23 5.59
CA TYR A 78 15.75 5.71 4.40
C TYR A 78 16.68 5.27 3.26
N GLU A 79 17.91 5.77 3.25
CA GLU A 79 19.00 5.34 2.38
C GLU A 79 19.37 3.85 2.57
N LEU A 80 18.97 3.23 3.69
CA LEU A 80 19.14 1.79 3.95
C LEU A 80 17.94 0.95 3.48
N CYS A 81 16.95 1.55 2.83
CA CYS A 81 15.86 0.82 2.18
C CYS A 81 16.33 0.34 0.80
N HIS A 82 15.99 -0.91 0.46
CA HIS A 82 16.05 -1.41 -0.91
C HIS A 82 14.93 -0.79 -1.73
#